data_AF-A0A851UX04-F1
#
_entry.id   AF-A0A851UX04-F1
#
_cell.length_a   1.000
_cell.length_b   1.000
_cell.length_c   1.000
_cell.angle_alpha   90.00
_cell.angle_beta   90.00
_cell.angle_gamma   90.00
#
_symmetry.space_group_name_H-M   'P 1'
#
loop_
_entity.id
_entity.type
_entity.pdbx_description
1 polymer ?
#
loop_
_entity_poly.entity_id
_entity_poly.type
_entity_poly.pdbx_seq_one_letter_code
_entity_poly.pdbx_strand_id
1 'polypeptide(L)'
;IAEGKNIDWSTAEALAFGTLCLEGTHVRISGQDVERGTFSQRHAVVHDQENESTHTFLKHLGGDQGSFTASNSHLSEYGTLGFELGYSLVSPNSLTIWEAQFGDFANTAQCIIDQFIASGERKWLQRTGLVVNLPHGYDGQGPEHSSGRLERFLQLCDDEPRVYPSPEKLDRQHQDCNMQVVYPTTPANYFHVLRRQNKRDFRKPLIVFFSKALLRHPLARSTLEEMSDGTSFQRYLPEPHPENLVAPEKIRRHILCSGQVYYQLLKEREDKGINDVAISRLEQLSPLPYDLLTPHLDKYPNAELMWAQEEPLNNGAWTYVQPRLITALKETEHHKDKIPVYAGRKPSSSVATGSKYAHKAEVEMINEMAF
;
A
#
# COMPACT_ATOMS: atom_id res chain seq x y z
N ILE A 1 -3.51 -22.90 -5.78
CA ILE A 1 -2.41 -23.13 -4.81
C ILE A 1 -1.49 -24.27 -5.23
N ALA A 2 -2.01 -25.49 -5.46
CA ALA A 2 -1.17 -26.66 -5.81
C ALA A 2 -0.25 -26.45 -7.03
N GLU A 3 -0.70 -25.66 -8.01
CA GLU A 3 0.10 -25.30 -9.19
C GLU A 3 1.09 -24.14 -8.97
N GLY A 4 1.07 -23.51 -7.79
CA GLY A 4 1.95 -22.38 -7.44
C GLY A 4 1.71 -21.07 -8.18
N LYS A 5 0.65 -20.98 -9.00
CA LYS A 5 0.30 -19.82 -9.84
C LYS A 5 -1.03 -19.20 -9.40
N ASN A 6 -1.28 -17.98 -9.88
CA ASN A 6 -2.53 -17.25 -9.70
C ASN A 6 -2.96 -17.08 -8.23
N ILE A 7 -1.99 -16.85 -7.35
CA ILE A 7 -2.24 -16.54 -5.95
C ILE A 7 -2.88 -15.16 -5.86
N ASP A 8 -4.05 -15.08 -5.24
CA ASP A 8 -4.80 -13.85 -5.03
C ASP A 8 -4.42 -13.18 -3.70
N TRP A 9 -5.03 -12.02 -3.45
CA TRP A 9 -4.69 -11.16 -2.31
C TRP A 9 -4.89 -11.86 -0.96
N SER A 10 -6.05 -12.51 -0.78
CA SER A 10 -6.41 -13.17 0.47
C SER A 10 -5.64 -14.46 0.70
N THR A 11 -5.29 -15.19 -0.36
CA THR A 11 -4.38 -16.33 -0.23
C THR A 11 -2.98 -15.87 0.20
N ALA A 12 -2.43 -14.81 -0.39
CA ALA A 12 -1.13 -14.27 0.01
C ALA A 12 -1.15 -13.73 1.46
N GLU A 13 -2.24 -13.10 1.90
CA GLU A 13 -2.46 -12.70 3.28
C GLU A 13 -2.43 -13.92 4.23
N ALA A 14 -3.20 -14.96 3.92
CA ALA A 14 -3.23 -16.19 4.72
C ALA A 14 -1.86 -16.89 4.77
N LEU A 15 -1.09 -16.87 3.68
CA LEU A 15 0.28 -17.38 3.64
C LEU A 15 1.21 -16.55 4.55
N ALA A 16 1.06 -15.22 4.57
CA ALA A 16 1.87 -14.36 5.44
C ALA A 16 1.56 -14.65 6.92
N PHE A 17 0.28 -14.77 7.26
CA PHE A 17 -0.15 -15.12 8.63
C PHE A 17 0.33 -16.52 9.02
N GLY A 18 0.06 -17.52 8.19
CA GLY A 18 0.40 -18.92 8.49
C GLY A 18 1.90 -19.13 8.63
N THR A 19 2.71 -18.55 7.74
CA THR A 19 4.18 -18.65 7.84
C THR A 19 4.72 -17.99 9.10
N LEU A 20 4.20 -16.82 9.49
CA LEU A 20 4.57 -16.18 10.76
C LEU A 20 4.15 -17.03 11.97
N CYS A 21 2.95 -17.61 11.95
CA CYS A 21 2.50 -18.53 13.00
C CYS A 21 3.41 -19.76 13.10
N LEU A 22 3.76 -20.40 11.98
CA LEU A 22 4.69 -21.55 11.98
C LEU A 22 6.08 -21.19 12.50
N GLU A 23 6.48 -19.92 12.38
CA GLU A 23 7.74 -19.38 12.92
C GLU A 23 7.63 -18.93 14.39
N GLY A 24 6.48 -19.18 15.05
CA GLY A 24 6.25 -18.84 16.45
C GLY A 24 5.79 -17.39 16.71
N THR A 25 5.56 -16.59 15.66
CA THR A 25 5.02 -15.22 15.81
C THR A 25 3.51 -15.27 16.03
N HIS A 26 3.03 -14.51 17.01
CA HIS A 26 1.58 -14.35 17.21
C HIS A 26 1.01 -13.43 16.14
N VAL A 27 -0.14 -13.76 15.58
CA VAL A 27 -0.83 -12.93 14.59
C VAL A 27 -2.20 -12.56 15.15
N ARG A 28 -2.46 -11.25 15.23
CA ARG A 28 -3.73 -10.68 15.68
C ARG A 28 -4.24 -9.70 14.65
N ILE A 29 -5.45 -9.93 14.16
CA ILE A 29 -6.21 -8.97 13.35
C ILE A 29 -7.52 -8.64 14.06
N SER A 30 -7.80 -7.35 14.23
CA SER A 30 -9.09 -6.88 14.75
C SER A 30 -9.66 -5.74 13.94
N GLY A 31 -10.98 -5.63 13.97
CA GLY A 31 -11.74 -4.66 13.20
C GLY A 31 -13.15 -5.18 12.94
N GLN A 32 -13.97 -4.38 12.30
CA GLN A 32 -15.35 -4.76 11.99
C GLN A 32 -15.36 -5.84 10.91
N ASP A 33 -16.02 -6.96 11.16
CA ASP A 33 -16.21 -8.08 10.23
C ASP A 33 -14.90 -8.72 9.69
N VAL A 34 -13.76 -8.53 10.35
CA VAL A 34 -12.44 -8.99 9.86
C VAL A 34 -12.33 -10.51 9.74
N GLU A 35 -13.13 -11.28 10.49
CA GLU A 35 -13.15 -12.74 10.43
C GLU A 35 -13.53 -13.25 9.04
N ARG A 36 -14.59 -12.69 8.46
CA ARG A 36 -15.01 -12.94 7.07
C ARG A 36 -14.25 -12.03 6.09
N GLY A 37 -13.95 -10.82 6.52
CA GLY A 37 -13.58 -9.68 5.70
C GLY A 37 -14.81 -8.93 5.18
N THR A 38 -14.76 -7.60 5.19
CA THR A 38 -15.83 -6.72 4.66
C THR A 38 -16.28 -7.14 3.27
N PHE A 39 -15.33 -7.47 2.40
CA PHE A 39 -15.55 -7.82 1.01
C PHE A 39 -15.76 -9.33 0.79
N SER A 40 -15.98 -10.09 1.87
CA SER A 40 -16.11 -11.56 1.87
C SER A 40 -14.95 -12.24 1.13
N GLN A 41 -13.74 -11.81 1.45
CA GLN A 41 -12.51 -12.26 0.80
C GLN A 41 -11.66 -13.16 1.69
N ARG A 42 -11.72 -12.99 3.02
CA ARG A 42 -10.73 -13.54 3.94
C ARG A 42 -11.13 -14.90 4.49
N HIS A 43 -12.34 -15.01 5.05
CA HIS A 43 -12.85 -16.25 5.66
C HIS A 43 -11.86 -16.92 6.64
N ALA A 44 -11.18 -16.11 7.47
CA ALA A 44 -10.26 -16.62 8.50
C ALA A 44 -11.00 -17.45 9.56
N VAL A 45 -12.27 -17.12 9.83
CA VAL A 45 -13.19 -17.93 10.64
C VAL A 45 -14.32 -18.41 9.74
N VAL A 46 -14.57 -19.72 9.76
CA VAL A 46 -15.66 -20.37 9.04
C VAL A 46 -16.73 -20.78 10.04
N HIS A 47 -18.00 -20.58 9.66
CA HIS A 47 -19.17 -20.93 10.46
C HIS A 47 -19.88 -22.14 9.85
N ASP A 48 -20.08 -23.17 10.66
CA ASP A 48 -20.91 -24.32 10.33
C ASP A 48 -22.35 -23.87 10.06
N GLN A 49 -22.95 -24.34 8.96
CA GLN A 49 -24.26 -23.89 8.52
C GLN A 49 -25.42 -24.56 9.28
N GLU A 50 -25.17 -25.65 10.00
CA GLU A 50 -26.20 -26.39 10.74
C GLU A 50 -26.23 -25.98 12.22
N ASN A 51 -25.06 -25.78 12.83
CA ASN A 51 -24.94 -25.57 14.27
C ASN A 51 -24.19 -24.29 14.69
N GLU A 52 -23.79 -23.45 13.72
CA GLU A 52 -23.11 -22.17 13.93
C GLU A 52 -21.75 -22.23 14.65
N SER A 53 -21.21 -23.43 14.86
CA SER A 53 -19.87 -23.60 15.41
C SER A 53 -18.81 -22.98 14.49
N THR A 54 -17.77 -22.43 15.11
CA THR A 54 -16.71 -21.73 14.37
C THR A 54 -15.44 -22.56 14.28
N HIS A 55 -14.78 -22.48 13.12
CA HIS A 55 -13.46 -23.08 12.90
C HIS A 55 -12.49 -22.04 12.31
N THR A 56 -11.26 -22.04 12.80
CA THR A 56 -10.20 -21.12 12.35
C THR A 56 -8.98 -21.95 11.94
N PHE A 57 -8.82 -22.22 10.64
CA PHE A 57 -7.76 -23.11 10.15
C PHE A 57 -6.35 -22.68 10.54
N LEU A 58 -6.09 -21.37 10.58
CA LEU A 58 -4.78 -20.82 10.98
C LEU A 58 -4.41 -21.09 12.46
N LYS A 59 -5.36 -21.52 13.31
CA LYS A 59 -5.08 -21.99 14.68
C LYS A 59 -4.61 -23.46 14.74
N HIS A 60 -4.63 -24.18 13.62
CA HIS A 60 -4.43 -25.63 13.54
C HIS A 60 -3.42 -26.04 12.45
N LEU A 61 -2.37 -25.25 12.26
CA LEU A 61 -1.26 -25.55 11.34
C LEU A 61 -0.30 -26.61 11.89
N GLY A 62 -0.30 -26.82 13.22
CA GLY A 62 0.48 -27.85 13.91
C GLY A 62 1.79 -27.34 14.54
N GLY A 63 2.49 -28.22 15.25
CA GLY A 63 3.74 -27.90 15.95
C GLY A 63 3.58 -26.87 17.08
N ASP A 64 4.68 -26.21 17.43
CA ASP A 64 4.72 -25.11 18.43
C ASP A 64 4.36 -23.75 17.81
N GLN A 65 3.34 -23.73 16.93
CA GLN A 65 2.96 -22.51 16.22
C GLN A 65 2.57 -21.37 17.17
N GLY A 66 2.84 -20.14 16.75
CA GLY A 66 2.29 -18.93 17.34
C GLY A 66 0.76 -18.89 17.24
N SER A 67 0.13 -18.19 18.17
CA SER A 67 -1.33 -18.02 18.18
C SER A 67 -1.81 -17.18 16.98
N PHE A 68 -2.95 -17.56 16.42
CA PHE A 68 -3.67 -16.77 15.43
C PHE A 68 -5.02 -16.32 16.01
N THR A 69 -5.30 -15.02 15.93
CA THR A 69 -6.57 -14.43 16.40
C THR A 69 -7.11 -13.45 15.36
N ALA A 70 -8.29 -13.75 14.81
CA ALA A 70 -9.14 -12.75 14.17
C ALA A 70 -10.24 -12.37 15.16
N SER A 71 -10.51 -11.08 15.34
CA SER A 71 -11.49 -10.58 16.30
C SER A 71 -12.39 -9.54 15.65
N ASN A 72 -13.65 -9.91 15.39
CA ASN A 72 -14.66 -8.93 15.04
C ASN A 72 -14.83 -7.93 16.20
N SER A 73 -14.50 -6.67 15.94
CA SER A 73 -14.62 -5.60 16.93
C SER A 73 -16.05 -5.11 17.04
N HIS A 74 -16.33 -4.36 18.11
CA HIS A 74 -17.50 -3.49 18.12
C HIS A 74 -17.41 -2.41 17.02
N LEU A 75 -18.52 -1.73 16.75
CA LEU A 75 -18.59 -0.60 15.83
C LEU A 75 -17.94 0.66 16.43
N SER A 76 -16.63 0.59 16.70
CA SER A 76 -15.83 1.67 17.29
C SER A 76 -14.40 1.60 16.79
N GLU A 77 -13.96 2.59 16.03
CA GLU A 77 -12.58 2.66 15.56
C GLU A 77 -11.66 3.23 16.64
N TYR A 78 -12.06 4.30 17.33
CA TYR A 78 -11.25 4.95 18.36
C TYR A 78 -10.85 3.96 19.46
N GLY A 79 -11.83 3.23 20.01
CA GLY A 79 -11.60 2.27 21.09
C GLY A 79 -10.78 1.07 20.62
N THR A 80 -11.12 0.51 19.45
CA THR A 80 -10.44 -0.67 18.91
C THR A 80 -9.00 -0.36 18.50
N LEU A 81 -8.76 0.72 17.76
CA LEU A 81 -7.41 1.10 17.34
C LEU A 81 -6.53 1.46 18.54
N GLY A 82 -7.09 2.15 19.55
CA GLY A 82 -6.39 2.42 20.81
C GLY A 82 -6.02 1.15 21.58
N PHE A 83 -6.92 0.16 21.59
CA PHE A 83 -6.64 -1.14 22.19
C PHE A 83 -5.52 -1.89 21.45
N GLU A 84 -5.57 -1.98 20.13
CA GLU A 84 -4.54 -2.67 19.34
C GLU A 84 -3.18 -1.97 19.41
N LEU A 85 -3.17 -0.64 19.51
CA LEU A 85 -1.95 0.09 19.84
C LEU A 85 -1.39 -0.40 21.18
N GLY A 86 -2.19 -0.43 22.26
CA GLY A 86 -1.75 -0.95 23.55
C GLY A 86 -1.22 -2.38 23.47
N TYR A 87 -1.90 -3.26 22.73
CA TYR A 87 -1.49 -4.65 22.51
C TYR A 87 -0.11 -4.74 21.82
N SER A 88 0.07 -3.96 20.75
CA SER A 88 1.27 -3.95 19.93
C SER A 88 2.53 -3.43 20.64
N LEU A 89 2.37 -2.69 21.75
CA LEU A 89 3.48 -2.14 22.54
C LEU A 89 4.11 -3.16 23.49
N VAL A 90 3.42 -4.26 23.79
CA VAL A 90 3.84 -5.21 24.85
C VAL A 90 4.78 -6.28 24.32
N SER A 91 4.44 -6.91 23.18
CA SER A 91 5.23 -8.01 22.62
C SER A 91 5.76 -7.67 21.24
N PRO A 92 7.10 -7.66 21.04
CA PRO A 92 7.68 -7.49 19.71
C PRO A 92 7.46 -8.74 18.82
N ASN A 93 7.18 -9.92 19.39
CA ASN A 93 6.91 -11.15 18.65
C ASN A 93 5.41 -11.30 18.32
N SER A 94 4.79 -10.23 17.84
CA SER A 94 3.39 -10.20 17.41
C SER A 94 3.23 -9.37 16.15
N LEU A 95 2.52 -9.88 15.14
CA LEU A 95 1.96 -9.11 14.05
C LEU A 95 0.56 -8.66 14.50
N THR A 96 0.44 -7.40 14.89
CA THR A 96 -0.84 -6.81 15.33
C THR A 96 -1.37 -5.90 14.23
N ILE A 97 -2.61 -6.17 13.79
CA ILE A 97 -3.27 -5.48 12.68
C ILE A 97 -4.61 -4.96 13.18
N TRP A 98 -4.85 -3.68 12.94
CA TRP A 98 -6.19 -3.11 12.97
C TRP A 98 -6.65 -2.83 11.54
N GLU A 99 -7.84 -3.31 11.18
CA GLU A 99 -8.45 -3.11 9.86
C GLU A 99 -9.72 -2.26 9.97
N ALA A 100 -9.76 -1.15 9.22
CA ALA A 100 -10.98 -0.38 9.03
C ALA A 100 -11.91 -1.09 8.05
N GLN A 101 -13.23 -1.00 8.24
CA GLN A 101 -14.20 -1.59 7.32
C GLN A 101 -14.07 -1.00 5.90
N PHE A 102 -13.92 0.32 5.83
CA PHE A 102 -13.39 1.11 4.72
C PHE A 102 -12.40 2.12 5.30
N GLY A 103 -11.34 2.45 4.56
CA GLY A 103 -10.29 3.34 5.05
C GLY A 103 -10.82 4.72 5.46
N ASP A 104 -11.91 5.17 4.83
CA ASP A 104 -12.59 6.44 5.08
C ASP A 104 -12.94 6.64 6.58
N PHE A 105 -13.24 5.54 7.30
CA PHE A 105 -13.67 5.57 8.70
C PHE A 105 -12.52 5.69 9.71
N ALA A 106 -11.26 5.59 9.29
CA ALA A 106 -10.12 5.74 10.20
C ALA A 106 -10.04 7.14 10.84
N ASN A 107 -10.72 8.13 10.26
CA ASN A 107 -10.81 9.50 10.80
C ASN A 107 -11.49 9.58 12.17
N THR A 108 -12.34 8.63 12.57
CA THR A 108 -12.98 8.62 13.90
C THR A 108 -11.97 8.25 15.00
N ALA A 109 -10.82 7.66 14.62
CA ALA A 109 -9.70 7.34 15.51
C ALA A 109 -8.51 8.33 15.38
N GLN A 110 -8.74 9.53 14.83
CA GLN A 110 -7.66 10.49 14.50
C GLN A 110 -6.74 10.81 15.69
N CYS A 111 -7.26 10.94 16.92
CA CYS A 111 -6.39 11.21 18.07
C CYS A 111 -5.40 10.06 18.33
N ILE A 112 -5.79 8.81 18.08
CA ILE A 112 -4.87 7.66 18.23
C ILE A 112 -3.78 7.74 17.16
N ILE A 113 -4.17 8.10 15.93
CA ILE A 113 -3.24 8.26 14.81
C ILE A 113 -2.23 9.38 15.11
N ASP A 114 -2.70 10.58 15.42
CA ASP A 114 -1.85 11.77 15.59
C ASP A 114 -0.99 11.67 16.84
N GLN A 115 -1.61 11.33 17.97
CA GLN A 115 -0.98 11.46 19.28
C GLN A 115 -0.22 10.20 19.70
N PHE A 116 -0.31 9.09 18.98
CA PHE A 116 0.39 7.88 19.36
C PHE A 116 1.07 7.21 18.18
N ILE A 117 0.33 6.87 17.13
CA ILE A 117 0.90 6.12 15.99
C ILE A 117 1.97 6.94 15.28
N ALA A 118 1.66 8.18 14.90
CA ALA A 118 2.58 9.03 14.15
C ALA A 118 3.72 9.63 14.99
N SER A 119 3.54 9.77 16.31
CA SER A 119 4.45 10.57 17.16
C SER A 119 4.92 9.87 18.45
N GLY A 120 4.44 8.67 18.76
CA GLY A 120 4.69 7.99 20.03
C GLY A 120 6.16 7.64 20.25
N GLU A 121 6.86 7.16 19.22
CA GLU A 121 8.30 6.87 19.34
C GLU A 121 9.11 8.15 19.59
N ARG A 122 8.78 9.25 18.91
CA ARG A 122 9.47 10.53 19.09
C ARG A 122 9.25 11.13 20.48
N LYS A 123 8.04 11.01 21.03
CA LYS A 123 7.68 11.59 22.32
C LYS A 123 8.12 10.74 23.51
N TRP A 124 8.04 9.42 23.38
CA TRP A 124 8.13 8.50 24.51
C TRP A 124 9.02 7.28 24.25
N LEU A 125 9.73 7.22 23.11
CA LEU A 125 10.53 6.06 22.69
C LEU A 125 9.72 4.76 22.59
N GLN A 126 8.39 4.87 22.51
CA GLN A 126 7.48 3.74 22.36
C GLN A 126 7.43 3.29 20.91
N ARG A 127 8.03 2.13 20.64
CA ARG A 127 8.02 1.49 19.32
C ARG A 127 6.83 0.55 19.21
N THR A 128 6.09 0.67 18.13
CA THR A 128 4.97 -0.22 17.80
C THR A 128 5.17 -0.79 16.40
N GLY A 129 4.84 -2.07 16.23
CA GLY A 129 4.75 -2.74 14.92
C GLY A 129 3.34 -2.77 14.36
N LEU A 130 2.41 -2.00 14.93
CA LEU A 130 1.00 -1.98 14.56
C LEU A 130 0.83 -1.69 13.06
N VAL A 131 0.06 -2.56 12.41
CA VAL A 131 -0.40 -2.36 11.05
C VAL A 131 -1.78 -1.72 11.07
N VAL A 132 -1.93 -0.60 10.39
CA VAL A 132 -3.20 0.08 10.14
C VAL A 132 -3.60 -0.25 8.70
N ASN A 133 -4.55 -1.16 8.52
CA ASN A 133 -4.99 -1.67 7.23
C ASN A 133 -6.24 -0.91 6.76
N LEU A 134 -6.13 -0.19 5.63
CA LEU A 134 -7.11 0.77 5.14
C LEU A 134 -7.56 0.41 3.73
N PRO A 135 -8.78 -0.15 3.54
CA PRO A 135 -9.35 -0.31 2.21
C PRO A 135 -9.46 1.05 1.50
N HIS A 136 -8.91 1.16 0.30
CA HIS A 136 -8.80 2.40 -0.47
C HIS A 136 -9.01 2.10 -1.95
N GLY A 137 -9.70 2.98 -2.68
CA GLY A 137 -9.87 2.83 -4.12
C GLY A 137 -11.06 3.60 -4.65
N TYR A 138 -10.87 4.34 -5.73
CA TYR A 138 -11.92 5.12 -6.38
C TYR A 138 -12.72 4.26 -7.35
N ASP A 139 -13.66 3.47 -6.82
CA ASP A 139 -14.46 2.50 -7.61
C ASP A 139 -15.87 3.02 -7.98
N GLY A 140 -16.11 4.33 -7.81
CA GLY A 140 -17.42 4.96 -8.07
C GLY A 140 -18.50 4.64 -7.02
N GLN A 141 -18.10 4.31 -5.79
CA GLN A 141 -19.00 4.00 -4.67
C GLN A 141 -19.37 5.22 -3.81
N GLY A 142 -18.91 6.41 -4.18
CA GLY A 142 -19.19 7.65 -3.47
C GLY A 142 -18.16 8.01 -2.39
N PRO A 143 -18.40 9.12 -1.67
CA PRO A 143 -17.38 9.76 -0.84
C PRO A 143 -17.00 9.03 0.45
N GLU A 144 -17.86 8.21 1.04
CA GLU A 144 -17.53 7.48 2.29
C GLU A 144 -16.98 6.06 2.05
N HIS A 145 -16.67 5.71 0.79
CA HIS A 145 -16.21 4.37 0.42
C HIS A 145 -15.08 4.41 -0.60
N SER A 146 -14.29 5.49 -0.65
CA SER A 146 -13.28 5.68 -1.70
C SER A 146 -11.87 5.90 -1.15
N SER A 147 -11.72 6.65 -0.06
CA SER A 147 -10.41 7.17 0.33
C SER A 147 -10.17 7.05 1.83
N GLY A 148 -9.16 6.23 2.17
CA GLY A 148 -8.53 6.27 3.49
C GLY A 148 -7.68 7.52 3.77
N ARG A 149 -7.80 8.57 2.94
CA ARG A 149 -7.09 9.86 3.07
C ARG A 149 -5.57 9.69 3.18
N LEU A 150 -5.01 8.99 2.20
CA LEU A 150 -3.57 8.75 2.04
C LEU A 150 -2.74 10.02 2.26
N GLU A 151 -3.21 11.16 1.76
CA GLU A 151 -2.55 12.47 1.94
C GLU A 151 -2.32 12.85 3.41
N ARG A 152 -3.23 12.47 4.31
CA ARG A 152 -3.16 12.85 5.73
C ARG A 152 -2.11 12.04 6.46
N PHE A 153 -2.01 10.74 6.16
CA PHE A 153 -0.91 9.94 6.69
C PHE A 153 0.41 10.43 6.13
N LEU A 154 0.52 10.68 4.83
CA LEU A 154 1.75 11.22 4.25
C LEU A 154 2.16 12.58 4.84
N GLN A 155 1.21 13.46 5.18
CA GLN A 155 1.48 14.72 5.89
C GLN A 155 2.06 14.51 7.30
N LEU A 156 1.73 13.41 7.96
CA LEU A 156 2.24 13.07 9.28
C LEU A 156 3.65 12.46 9.25
N CYS A 157 4.19 12.11 8.07
CA CYS A 157 5.54 11.57 7.95
C CYS A 157 6.62 12.65 8.19
N ASP A 158 7.72 12.28 8.85
CA ASP A 158 8.76 13.20 9.32
C ASP A 158 9.97 13.35 8.40
N ASP A 159 9.89 12.89 7.15
CA ASP A 159 11.01 12.96 6.21
C ASP A 159 11.12 14.33 5.50
N GLU A 160 12.36 14.79 5.30
CA GLU A 160 12.69 16.11 4.73
C GLU A 160 12.70 16.06 3.20
N PRO A 161 11.72 16.66 2.49
CA PRO A 161 11.61 16.50 1.05
C PRO A 161 12.62 17.32 0.24
N ARG A 162 13.34 18.27 0.84
CA ARG A 162 14.25 19.19 0.13
C ARG A 162 15.70 18.72 0.06
N VAL A 163 16.02 17.62 0.75
CA VAL A 163 17.39 17.13 0.89
C VAL A 163 17.45 15.70 0.37
N TYR A 164 18.31 15.46 -0.62
CA TYR A 164 18.60 14.10 -1.05
C TYR A 164 19.28 13.35 0.10
N PRO A 165 18.77 12.19 0.54
CA PRO A 165 19.33 11.52 1.70
C PRO A 165 20.77 11.05 1.44
N SER A 166 21.65 11.19 2.44
CA SER A 166 22.99 10.59 2.38
C SER A 166 22.91 9.06 2.37
N PRO A 167 23.96 8.34 1.92
CA PRO A 167 23.98 6.87 1.95
C PRO A 167 23.59 6.29 3.33
N GLU A 168 24.09 6.87 4.42
CA GLU A 168 23.77 6.40 5.78
C GLU A 168 22.29 6.60 6.13
N LYS A 169 21.67 7.68 5.65
CA LYS A 169 20.23 7.91 5.82
C LYS A 169 19.39 6.98 4.96
N LEU A 170 19.85 6.63 3.75
CA LEU A 170 19.17 5.66 2.89
C LEU A 170 19.16 4.27 3.53
N ASP A 171 20.28 3.84 4.09
CA ASP A 171 20.40 2.54 4.77
C ASP A 171 19.48 2.44 5.99
N ARG A 172 19.33 3.56 6.73
CA ARG A 172 18.53 3.62 7.94
C ARG A 172 17.11 4.16 7.75
N GLN A 173 16.70 4.46 6.53
CA GLN A 173 15.45 5.19 6.24
C GLN A 173 14.22 4.56 6.93
N HIS A 174 14.16 3.23 6.96
CA HIS A 174 13.05 2.48 7.55
C HIS A 174 13.07 2.47 9.09
N GLN A 175 14.25 2.59 9.68
CA GLN A 175 14.42 2.66 11.13
C GLN A 175 14.24 4.09 11.65
N ASP A 176 14.55 5.09 10.84
CA ASP A 176 14.55 6.48 11.27
C ASP A 176 13.21 7.19 11.02
N CYS A 177 12.41 6.73 10.05
CA CYS A 177 11.08 7.27 9.78
C CYS A 177 10.13 7.05 10.96
N ASN A 178 9.21 7.98 11.20
CA ASN A 178 8.18 7.80 12.22
C ASN A 178 7.17 6.69 11.86
N MET A 179 6.81 6.56 10.59
CA MET A 179 5.90 5.52 10.10
C MET A 179 6.14 5.19 8.64
N GLN A 180 5.70 4.00 8.24
CA GLN A 180 5.78 3.52 6.86
C GLN A 180 4.41 3.65 6.20
N VAL A 181 4.36 4.16 4.96
CA VAL A 181 3.13 4.26 4.18
C VAL A 181 3.30 3.51 2.87
N VAL A 182 2.47 2.49 2.66
CA VAL A 182 2.52 1.61 1.49
C VAL A 182 1.14 1.51 0.83
N TYR A 183 1.14 1.33 -0.50
CA TYR A 183 -0.05 1.01 -1.27
C TYR A 183 0.28 -0.09 -2.28
N PRO A 184 0.45 -1.34 -1.81
CA PRO A 184 0.88 -2.44 -2.66
C PRO A 184 -0.09 -2.70 -3.82
N THR A 185 0.42 -3.29 -4.90
CA THR A 185 -0.37 -3.63 -6.10
C THR A 185 -0.36 -5.11 -6.46
N THR A 186 0.48 -5.93 -5.79
CA THR A 186 0.53 -7.38 -6.00
C THR A 186 0.35 -8.16 -4.70
N PRO A 187 -0.25 -9.36 -4.76
CA PRO A 187 -0.38 -10.24 -3.60
C PRO A 187 0.98 -10.58 -2.94
N ALA A 188 2.03 -10.87 -3.73
CA ALA A 188 3.36 -11.14 -3.20
C ALA A 188 3.93 -9.96 -2.41
N ASN A 189 3.74 -8.72 -2.89
CA ASN A 189 4.22 -7.56 -2.15
C ASN A 189 3.46 -7.34 -0.84
N TYR A 190 2.16 -7.65 -0.81
CA TYR A 190 1.38 -7.63 0.43
C TYR A 190 1.84 -8.71 1.41
N PHE A 191 2.12 -9.93 0.94
CA PHE A 191 2.71 -11.00 1.76
C PHE A 191 4.02 -10.53 2.42
N HIS A 192 4.92 -9.96 1.62
CA HIS A 192 6.23 -9.52 2.10
C HIS A 192 6.14 -8.34 3.07
N VAL A 193 5.26 -7.36 2.81
CA VAL A 193 5.16 -6.17 3.67
C VAL A 193 4.63 -6.52 5.07
N LEU A 194 3.73 -7.51 5.16
CA LEU A 194 3.24 -8.04 6.43
C LEU A 194 4.35 -8.77 7.20
N ARG A 195 5.05 -9.70 6.55
CA ARG A 195 6.17 -10.43 7.18
C ARG A 195 7.29 -9.49 7.62
N ARG A 196 7.58 -8.46 6.82
CA ARG A 196 8.59 -7.42 7.11
C ARG A 196 8.38 -6.73 8.46
N GLN A 197 7.14 -6.60 8.95
CA GLN A 197 6.86 -5.98 10.25
C GLN A 197 7.45 -6.75 11.43
N ASN A 198 7.57 -8.07 11.30
CA ASN A 198 8.07 -8.94 12.35
C ASN A 198 9.50 -9.41 12.10
N LYS A 199 9.93 -9.51 10.84
CA LYS A 199 11.25 -9.98 10.44
C LYS A 199 12.38 -8.97 10.57
N ARG A 200 12.07 -7.69 10.79
CA ARG A 200 13.07 -6.66 11.10
C ARG A 200 13.42 -6.67 12.59
N ASP A 201 14.62 -6.23 12.93
CA ASP A 201 15.11 -6.10 14.32
C ASP A 201 14.54 -4.88 15.06
N PHE A 202 13.62 -4.16 14.43
CA PHE A 202 12.94 -3.00 14.98
C PHE A 202 11.45 -3.02 14.64
N ARG A 203 10.68 -2.16 15.30
CA ARG A 203 9.23 -2.02 15.09
C ARG A 203 8.91 -0.58 14.70
N LYS A 204 8.13 -0.45 13.62
CA LYS A 204 7.57 0.82 13.15
C LYS A 204 6.12 0.62 12.76
N PRO A 205 5.25 1.63 12.96
CA PRO A 205 3.92 1.59 12.39
C PRO A 205 3.96 1.37 10.89
N LEU A 206 3.00 0.60 10.39
CA LEU A 206 2.80 0.39 8.96
C LEU A 206 1.37 0.77 8.60
N ILE A 207 1.23 1.82 7.80
CA ILE A 207 -0.04 2.23 7.21
C ILE A 207 -0.12 1.57 5.84
N VAL A 208 -1.05 0.63 5.70
CA VAL A 208 -1.30 -0.08 4.44
C VAL A 208 -2.59 0.42 3.84
N PHE A 209 -2.49 1.02 2.67
CA PHE A 209 -3.63 1.18 1.77
C PHE A 209 -3.72 -0.06 0.90
N PHE A 210 -4.88 -0.66 0.78
CA PHE A 210 -5.07 -1.77 -0.14
C PHE A 210 -6.33 -1.60 -0.96
N SER A 211 -6.26 -2.07 -2.21
CA SER A 211 -7.38 -1.90 -3.13
C SER A 211 -8.46 -2.95 -2.93
N LYS A 212 -9.69 -2.47 -2.88
CA LYS A 212 -10.89 -3.30 -2.88
C LYS A 212 -11.04 -4.06 -4.20
N ALA A 213 -10.76 -3.39 -5.32
CA ALA A 213 -10.81 -3.99 -6.66
C ALA A 213 -9.72 -5.06 -6.86
N LEU A 214 -8.51 -4.82 -6.35
CA LEU A 214 -7.38 -5.75 -6.52
C LEU A 214 -7.54 -7.07 -5.76
N LEU A 215 -8.45 -7.16 -4.79
CA LEU A 215 -8.80 -8.43 -4.13
C LEU A 215 -9.18 -9.52 -5.12
N ARG A 216 -9.81 -9.15 -6.24
CA ARG A 216 -10.29 -10.10 -7.26
C ARG A 216 -9.80 -9.78 -8.68
N HIS A 217 -9.08 -8.68 -8.90
CA HIS A 217 -8.63 -8.26 -10.22
C HIS A 217 -7.77 -9.33 -10.91
N PRO A 218 -8.05 -9.73 -12.17
CA PRO A 218 -7.38 -10.88 -12.81
C PRO A 218 -5.87 -10.69 -13.01
N LEU A 219 -5.41 -9.45 -13.21
CA LEU A 219 -3.99 -9.14 -13.33
C LEU A 219 -3.28 -8.95 -11.97
N ALA A 220 -4.04 -8.80 -10.87
CA ALA A 220 -3.48 -8.69 -9.53
C ALA A 220 -3.31 -10.09 -8.93
N ARG A 221 -2.39 -10.84 -9.51
CA ARG A 221 -2.05 -12.21 -9.11
C ARG A 221 -0.54 -12.35 -8.98
N SER A 222 -0.12 -13.27 -8.12
CA SER A 222 1.29 -13.62 -7.93
C SER A 222 1.50 -15.13 -8.04
N THR A 223 2.75 -15.53 -8.07
CA THR A 223 3.22 -16.91 -7.96
C THR A 223 3.75 -17.18 -6.56
N LEU A 224 3.84 -18.44 -6.15
CA LEU A 224 4.52 -18.81 -4.90
C LEU A 224 6.03 -18.52 -4.94
N GLU A 225 6.64 -18.55 -6.12
CA GLU A 225 8.06 -18.22 -6.30
C GLU A 225 8.37 -16.79 -5.85
N GLU A 226 7.49 -15.84 -6.16
CA GLU A 226 7.58 -14.45 -5.70
C GLU A 226 7.44 -14.28 -4.18
N MET A 227 7.09 -15.35 -3.45
CA MET A 227 6.94 -15.41 -1.98
C MET A 227 7.91 -16.41 -1.33
N SER A 228 8.83 -16.97 -2.10
CA SER A 228 9.80 -17.98 -1.65
C SER A 228 11.10 -17.36 -1.13
N ASP A 229 12.01 -18.19 -0.64
CA ASP A 229 13.32 -17.75 -0.13
C ASP A 229 14.08 -16.88 -1.14
N GLY A 230 14.77 -15.85 -0.63
CA GLY A 230 15.50 -14.88 -1.46
C GLY A 230 14.64 -13.76 -2.05
N THR A 231 13.31 -13.82 -1.93
CA THR A 231 12.41 -12.72 -2.30
C THR A 231 12.13 -11.77 -1.14
N SER A 232 11.68 -10.55 -1.44
CA SER A 232 11.41 -9.53 -0.43
C SER A 232 10.44 -8.46 -0.94
N PHE A 233 9.97 -7.61 -0.03
CA PHE A 233 9.12 -6.47 -0.36
C PHE A 233 9.83 -5.51 -1.33
N GLN A 234 9.22 -5.30 -2.48
CA GLN A 234 9.67 -4.37 -3.50
C GLN A 234 9.08 -2.99 -3.21
N ARG A 235 9.92 -2.04 -2.76
CA ARG A 235 9.50 -0.66 -2.45
C ARG A 235 9.11 0.13 -3.71
N TYR A 236 9.72 -0.21 -4.83
CA TYR A 236 9.51 0.35 -6.14
C TYR A 236 9.46 -0.80 -7.15
N LEU A 237 8.45 -0.81 -8.02
CA LEU A 237 8.36 -1.75 -9.13
C LEU A 237 8.59 -0.98 -10.43
N PRO A 238 9.77 -1.12 -11.07
CA PRO A 238 10.03 -0.49 -12.35
C PRO A 238 9.14 -1.08 -13.46
N GLU A 239 8.95 -0.32 -14.54
CA GLU A 239 8.35 -0.83 -15.78
C GLU A 239 9.16 -2.04 -16.27
N PRO A 240 8.53 -3.24 -16.41
CA PRO A 240 9.20 -4.46 -16.88
C PRO A 240 9.80 -4.31 -18.28
N HIS A 241 9.34 -3.32 -19.05
CA HIS A 241 9.80 -2.99 -20.40
C HIS A 241 9.60 -4.16 -21.38
N PRO A 242 8.33 -4.57 -21.59
CA PRO A 242 8.00 -5.66 -22.49
C PRO A 242 8.39 -5.34 -23.94
N GLU A 243 8.54 -6.37 -24.78
CA GLU A 243 9.03 -6.26 -26.16
C GLU A 243 8.23 -5.31 -27.06
N ASN A 244 6.96 -5.06 -26.72
CA ASN A 244 6.12 -4.14 -27.47
C ASN A 244 6.37 -2.66 -27.15
N LEU A 245 7.14 -2.32 -26.11
CA LEU A 245 7.58 -0.94 -25.87
C LEU A 245 8.76 -0.57 -26.77
N VAL A 246 8.82 0.71 -27.15
CA VAL A 246 9.99 1.26 -27.84
C VAL A 246 11.20 1.29 -26.91
N ALA A 247 12.40 1.33 -27.51
CA ALA A 247 13.66 1.45 -26.77
C ALA A 247 13.63 2.61 -25.74
N PRO A 248 14.33 2.51 -24.61
CA PRO A 248 14.24 3.47 -23.51
C PRO A 248 14.47 4.93 -23.92
N GLU A 249 15.33 5.21 -24.91
CA GLU A 249 15.62 6.54 -25.43
C GLU A 249 14.45 7.12 -26.25
N LYS A 250 13.53 6.27 -26.72
CA LYS A 250 12.33 6.68 -27.47
C LYS A 250 11.09 6.79 -26.59
N ILE A 251 11.19 6.45 -25.30
CA ILE A 251 10.09 6.65 -24.34
C ILE A 251 9.88 8.15 -24.16
N ARG A 252 8.71 8.65 -24.56
CA ARG A 252 8.36 10.08 -24.45
C ARG A 252 7.89 10.46 -23.05
N ARG A 253 7.34 9.50 -22.29
CA ARG A 253 6.76 9.74 -20.97
C ARG A 253 6.99 8.58 -20.03
N HIS A 254 7.37 8.89 -18.79
CA HIS A 254 7.47 7.94 -17.70
C HIS A 254 6.44 8.31 -16.64
N ILE A 255 5.43 7.45 -16.49
CA ILE A 255 4.37 7.60 -15.49
C ILE A 255 4.80 6.86 -14.23
N LEU A 256 4.84 7.58 -13.11
CA LEU A 256 4.87 7.04 -11.77
C LEU A 256 3.46 7.05 -11.19
N CYS A 257 3.08 5.98 -10.52
CA CYS A 257 1.79 5.87 -9.83
C CYS A 257 1.90 5.00 -8.57
N SER A 258 0.83 4.89 -7.79
CA SER A 258 0.75 4.01 -6.63
C SER A 258 -0.66 3.41 -6.54
N GLY A 259 -0.76 2.17 -6.07
CA GLY A 259 -2.04 1.49 -5.92
C GLY A 259 -2.75 1.12 -7.23
N GLN A 260 -4.07 1.00 -7.16
CA GLN A 260 -4.88 0.36 -8.21
C GLN A 260 -4.88 1.06 -9.57
N VAL A 261 -4.61 2.37 -9.59
CA VAL A 261 -4.58 3.18 -10.82
C VAL A 261 -3.59 2.62 -11.85
N TYR A 262 -2.56 1.88 -11.41
CA TYR A 262 -1.64 1.16 -12.29
C TYR A 262 -2.37 0.27 -13.30
N TYR A 263 -3.34 -0.53 -12.86
CA TYR A 263 -4.02 -1.47 -13.75
C TYR A 263 -4.97 -0.78 -14.72
N GLN A 264 -5.55 0.36 -14.31
CA GLN A 264 -6.33 1.22 -15.22
C GLN A 264 -5.43 1.80 -16.31
N LEU A 265 -4.28 2.37 -15.95
CA LEU A 265 -3.33 2.96 -16.89
C LEU A 265 -2.72 1.91 -17.82
N LEU A 266 -2.40 0.73 -17.29
CA LEU A 266 -1.88 -0.38 -18.09
C LEU A 266 -2.89 -0.81 -19.16
N LYS A 267 -4.15 -1.03 -18.76
CA LYS A 267 -5.23 -1.39 -19.69
C LYS A 267 -5.42 -0.32 -20.76
N GLU A 268 -5.45 0.96 -20.39
CA GLU A 268 -5.59 2.07 -21.33
C GLU A 268 -4.44 2.11 -22.36
N ARG A 269 -3.19 1.94 -21.89
CA ARG A 269 -2.01 1.88 -22.75
C ARG A 269 -2.12 0.75 -23.78
N GLU A 270 -2.52 -0.44 -23.31
CA GLU A 270 -2.68 -1.63 -24.15
C GLU A 270 -3.83 -1.48 -25.16
N ASP A 271 -5.00 -1.04 -24.71
CA ASP A 271 -6.19 -0.83 -25.55
C ASP A 271 -5.93 0.18 -26.68
N LYS A 272 -5.12 1.21 -26.42
CA LYS A 272 -4.72 2.23 -27.41
C LYS A 272 -3.47 1.86 -28.21
N GLY A 273 -2.81 0.74 -27.92
CA GLY A 273 -1.59 0.32 -28.60
C GLY A 273 -0.41 1.29 -28.41
N ILE A 274 -0.37 2.00 -27.29
CA ILE A 274 0.67 3.01 -27.00
C ILE A 274 1.94 2.29 -26.55
N ASN A 275 3.04 2.52 -27.25
CA ASN A 275 4.31 1.84 -27.01
C ASN A 275 5.45 2.75 -26.53
N ASP A 276 5.20 4.05 -26.38
CA ASP A 276 6.20 5.07 -26.03
C ASP A 276 6.03 5.64 -24.61
N VAL A 277 5.24 4.98 -23.76
CA VAL A 277 4.96 5.37 -22.37
C VAL A 277 5.29 4.23 -21.40
N ALA A 278 6.23 4.48 -20.48
CA ALA A 278 6.58 3.55 -19.40
C ALA A 278 5.74 3.82 -18.14
N ILE A 279 5.32 2.77 -17.41
CA ILE A 279 4.53 2.90 -16.19
C ILE A 279 5.22 2.14 -15.05
N SER A 280 5.69 2.88 -14.04
CA SER A 280 6.29 2.30 -12.82
C SER A 280 5.42 2.57 -11.59
N ARG A 281 5.60 1.74 -10.55
CA ARG A 281 4.80 1.82 -9.31
C ARG A 281 5.67 2.13 -8.10
N LEU A 282 5.25 3.10 -7.31
CA LEU A 282 5.70 3.29 -5.94
C LEU A 282 4.80 2.47 -5.02
N GLU A 283 5.33 1.35 -4.52
CA GLU A 283 4.62 0.48 -3.57
C GLU A 283 4.81 0.98 -2.13
N GLN A 284 5.95 1.62 -1.87
CA GLN A 284 6.21 2.39 -0.65
C GLN A 284 6.31 3.87 -0.99
N LEU A 285 5.41 4.66 -0.42
CA LEU A 285 5.38 6.11 -0.58
C LEU A 285 6.26 6.79 0.47
N SER A 286 6.16 6.35 1.72
CA SER A 286 6.98 6.85 2.82
C SER A 286 7.69 5.71 3.57
N PRO A 287 9.01 5.81 3.80
CA PRO A 287 9.93 6.75 3.15
C PRO A 287 9.98 6.57 1.63
N LEU A 288 10.18 7.65 0.87
CA LEU A 288 10.35 7.56 -0.58
C LEU A 288 11.66 6.81 -0.90
N PRO A 289 11.63 5.76 -1.75
CA PRO A 289 12.80 4.93 -2.05
C PRO A 289 13.72 5.61 -3.07
N TYR A 290 14.39 6.71 -2.69
CA TYR A 290 15.31 7.47 -3.55
C TYR A 290 16.40 6.59 -4.17
N ASP A 291 16.93 5.63 -3.42
CA ASP A 291 17.98 4.70 -3.83
C ASP A 291 17.57 3.80 -5.02
N LEU A 292 16.28 3.49 -5.16
CA LEU A 292 15.76 2.70 -6.28
C LEU A 292 15.19 3.58 -7.39
N LEU A 293 14.50 4.65 -6.99
CA LEU A 293 13.75 5.50 -7.90
C LEU A 293 14.70 6.36 -8.75
N THR A 294 15.57 7.13 -8.11
CA THR A 294 16.45 8.12 -8.77
C THR A 294 17.27 7.51 -9.91
N PRO A 295 18.04 6.42 -9.72
CA PRO A 295 18.82 5.86 -10.83
C PRO A 295 17.93 5.27 -11.94
N HIS A 296 16.73 4.80 -11.61
CA HIS A 296 15.81 4.27 -12.63
C HIS A 296 15.18 5.38 -13.49
N LEU A 297 15.08 6.61 -13.01
CA LEU A 297 14.58 7.73 -13.81
C LEU A 297 15.45 7.95 -15.06
N ASP A 298 16.78 7.85 -14.92
CA ASP A 298 17.73 8.03 -16.04
C ASP A 298 17.67 6.92 -17.09
N LYS A 299 16.97 5.80 -16.83
CA LYS A 299 16.70 4.77 -17.85
C LYS A 299 15.97 5.35 -19.06
N TYR A 300 15.14 6.38 -18.86
CA TYR A 300 14.32 7.00 -19.92
C TYR A 300 14.73 8.46 -20.14
N PRO A 301 15.91 8.73 -20.74
CA PRO A 301 16.56 10.04 -20.73
C PRO A 301 15.70 11.16 -21.33
N ASN A 302 14.91 10.83 -22.35
CA ASN A 302 14.08 11.79 -23.08
C ASN A 302 12.67 11.95 -22.50
N ALA A 303 12.31 11.17 -21.48
CA ALA A 303 10.93 11.13 -20.99
C ALA A 303 10.54 12.38 -20.18
N GLU A 304 9.31 12.83 -20.37
CA GLU A 304 8.58 13.66 -19.42
C GLU A 304 8.20 12.81 -18.20
N LEU A 305 8.52 13.27 -17.00
CA LEU A 305 8.13 12.59 -15.77
C LEU A 305 6.72 13.01 -15.38
N MET A 306 5.85 12.04 -15.12
CA MET A 306 4.47 12.26 -14.73
C MET A 306 4.12 11.48 -13.46
N TRP A 307 3.33 12.08 -12.58
CA TRP A 307 2.65 11.41 -11.49
C TRP A 307 1.18 11.24 -11.85
N ALA A 308 0.73 10.00 -11.97
CA ALA A 308 -0.67 9.67 -12.20
C ALA A 308 -1.31 9.09 -10.94
N GLN A 309 -2.45 9.63 -10.54
CA GLN A 309 -3.22 9.15 -9.39
C GLN A 309 -4.72 9.26 -9.63
N GLU A 310 -5.50 8.42 -8.94
CA GLU A 310 -6.96 8.50 -9.01
C GLU A 310 -7.51 9.59 -8.07
N GLU A 311 -6.83 9.88 -6.97
CA GLU A 311 -7.28 10.84 -5.98
C GLU A 311 -7.26 12.29 -6.53
N PRO A 312 -8.16 13.18 -6.05
CA PRO A 312 -8.11 14.61 -6.32
C PRO A 312 -6.73 15.23 -6.07
N LEU A 313 -6.42 16.32 -6.77
CA LEU A 313 -5.13 17.04 -6.66
C LEU A 313 -4.76 17.42 -5.21
N ASN A 314 -5.76 17.72 -4.37
CA ASN A 314 -5.60 18.06 -2.96
C ASN A 314 -5.66 16.83 -2.01
N ASN A 315 -5.64 15.62 -2.57
CA ASN A 315 -5.68 14.33 -1.89
C ASN A 315 -4.61 13.38 -2.49
N GLY A 316 -4.57 12.16 -2.00
CA GLY A 316 -3.61 11.15 -2.49
C GLY A 316 -2.17 11.55 -2.21
N ALA A 317 -1.24 11.05 -3.02
CA ALA A 317 0.17 11.23 -2.74
C ALA A 317 0.80 12.48 -3.36
N TRP A 318 0.14 13.16 -4.31
CA TRP A 318 0.72 14.23 -5.13
C TRP A 318 1.52 15.27 -4.32
N THR A 319 0.89 15.87 -3.32
CA THR A 319 1.51 16.94 -2.51
C THR A 319 2.69 16.46 -1.68
N TYR A 320 2.77 15.15 -1.39
CA TYR A 320 3.90 14.51 -0.72
C TYR A 320 5.01 14.17 -1.73
N VAL A 321 4.68 13.53 -2.85
CA VAL A 321 5.67 13.01 -3.80
C VAL A 321 6.30 14.12 -4.64
N GLN A 322 5.55 15.15 -5.05
CA GLN A 322 6.06 16.20 -5.94
C GLN A 322 7.37 16.84 -5.45
N PRO A 323 7.47 17.39 -4.22
CA PRO A 323 8.72 18.02 -3.78
C PRO A 323 9.87 17.01 -3.66
N ARG A 324 9.58 15.75 -3.35
CA ARG A 324 10.57 14.68 -3.24
C ARG A 324 11.08 14.21 -4.60
N LEU A 325 10.20 14.13 -5.59
CA LEU A 325 10.57 13.90 -6.98
C LEU A 325 11.44 15.03 -7.51
N ILE A 326 11.13 16.30 -7.21
CA ILE A 326 12.00 17.43 -7.58
C ILE A 326 13.41 17.27 -6.98
N THR A 327 13.50 16.82 -5.73
CA THR A 327 14.79 16.52 -5.09
C THR A 327 15.51 15.34 -5.75
N ALA A 328 14.80 14.26 -6.10
CA ALA A 328 15.37 13.12 -6.81
C ALA A 328 15.89 13.53 -8.21
N LEU A 329 15.11 14.31 -8.96
CA LEU A 329 15.42 14.76 -10.31
C LEU A 329 16.73 15.55 -10.38
N LYS A 330 17.03 16.37 -9.36
CA LYS A 330 18.30 17.12 -9.28
C LYS A 330 19.55 16.23 -9.28
N GLU A 331 19.41 14.99 -8.81
CA GLU A 331 20.50 14.00 -8.76
C GLU A 331 20.56 13.09 -10.00
N THR A 332 19.62 13.25 -10.95
CA THR A 332 19.62 12.49 -12.22
C THR A 332 20.56 13.13 -13.25
N GLU A 333 21.03 12.38 -14.25
CA GLU A 333 21.80 12.94 -15.37
C GLU A 333 20.91 13.69 -16.37
N HIS A 334 19.72 13.18 -16.67
CA HIS A 334 18.91 13.64 -17.80
C HIS A 334 17.69 14.49 -17.43
N HIS A 335 17.38 14.65 -16.14
CA HIS A 335 16.12 15.26 -15.71
C HIS A 335 16.24 16.39 -14.66
N LYS A 336 17.44 16.93 -14.42
CA LYS A 336 17.73 17.95 -13.38
C LYS A 336 16.79 19.15 -13.37
N ASP A 337 16.44 19.65 -14.55
CA ASP A 337 15.62 20.85 -14.73
C ASP A 337 14.14 20.54 -14.99
N LYS A 338 13.75 19.27 -14.98
CA LYS A 338 12.37 18.86 -15.21
C LYS A 338 11.54 18.98 -13.93
N ILE A 339 10.24 19.16 -14.10
CA ILE A 339 9.25 19.16 -13.02
C ILE A 339 8.26 18.05 -13.32
N PRO A 340 7.89 17.20 -12.34
CA PRO A 340 6.88 16.19 -12.55
C PRO A 340 5.54 16.82 -12.95
N VAL A 341 4.88 16.26 -13.94
CA VAL A 341 3.53 16.67 -14.37
C VAL A 341 2.48 15.86 -13.60
N TYR A 342 1.37 16.50 -13.24
CA TYR A 342 0.25 15.83 -12.57
C TYR A 342 -0.79 15.33 -13.57
N ALA A 343 -1.22 14.08 -13.41
CA ALA A 343 -2.41 13.52 -14.03
C ALA A 343 -3.31 12.93 -12.95
N GLY A 344 -4.53 13.46 -12.80
CA GLY A 344 -5.42 13.04 -11.72
C GLY A 344 -6.70 13.87 -11.66
N ARG A 345 -7.55 13.57 -10.68
CA ARG A 345 -8.81 14.29 -10.48
C ARG A 345 -8.57 15.77 -10.12
N LYS A 346 -9.49 16.64 -10.55
CA LYS A 346 -9.49 18.05 -10.12
C LYS A 346 -9.63 18.14 -8.60
N PRO A 347 -9.11 19.20 -7.96
CA PRO A 347 -9.27 19.36 -6.53
C PRO A 347 -10.75 19.44 -6.15
N SER A 348 -11.10 18.83 -5.03
CA SER A 348 -12.48 18.72 -4.54
C SER A 348 -12.53 18.77 -3.02
N SER A 349 -13.60 19.33 -2.46
CA SER A 349 -13.86 19.28 -1.02
C SER A 349 -14.33 17.89 -0.58
N SER A 350 -15.13 17.23 -1.41
CA SER A 350 -15.50 15.82 -1.26
C SER A 350 -14.38 14.93 -1.77
N VAL A 351 -14.10 13.81 -1.10
CA VAL A 351 -13.03 12.90 -1.55
C VAL A 351 -13.35 12.23 -2.88
N ALA A 352 -14.64 11.99 -3.18
CA ALA A 352 -15.10 11.41 -4.44
C ALA A 352 -16.49 11.94 -4.83
N THR A 353 -16.85 11.78 -6.10
CA THR A 353 -18.20 12.08 -6.60
C THR A 353 -19.19 10.97 -6.21
N GLY A 354 -20.44 11.35 -5.90
CA GLY A 354 -21.55 10.40 -5.72
C GLY A 354 -22.19 9.95 -7.04
N SER A 355 -21.78 10.52 -8.18
CA SER A 355 -22.34 10.20 -9.50
C SER A 355 -21.44 9.25 -10.27
N LYS A 356 -21.97 8.08 -10.64
CA LYS A 356 -21.28 7.10 -11.50
C LYS A 356 -20.87 7.69 -12.86
N TYR A 357 -21.68 8.59 -13.41
CA TYR A 357 -21.38 9.25 -14.68
C TYR A 357 -20.16 10.18 -14.54
N ALA A 358 -20.17 11.03 -13.51
CA ALA A 358 -19.04 11.92 -13.23
C ALA A 358 -17.76 11.11 -12.93
N HIS A 359 -17.88 10.01 -12.19
CA HIS A 359 -16.76 9.14 -11.88
C HIS A 359 -16.11 8.58 -13.16
N LYS A 360 -16.90 8.10 -14.13
CA LYS A 360 -16.39 7.62 -15.42
C LYS A 360 -15.71 8.74 -16.21
N ALA A 361 -16.32 9.92 -16.27
CA ALA A 361 -15.72 11.07 -16.95
C ALA A 361 -14.38 11.49 -16.30
N GLU A 362 -14.27 11.39 -14.98
CA GLU A 362 -13.01 11.63 -14.27
C GLU A 362 -11.94 10.57 -14.60
N VAL A 363 -12.32 9.30 -14.71
CA VAL A 363 -11.42 8.20 -15.13
C VAL A 363 -10.90 8.44 -16.55
N GLU A 364 -11.79 8.80 -17.48
CA GLU A 364 -11.43 9.16 -18.86
C GLU A 364 -10.49 10.38 -18.90
N MET A 365 -10.79 11.42 -18.12
CA MET A 365 -9.94 12.61 -18.00
C MET A 365 -8.53 12.27 -17.50
N ILE A 366 -8.38 11.36 -16.52
CA ILE A 366 -7.06 10.89 -16.06
C ILE A 366 -6.31 10.23 -17.20
N ASN A 367 -6.97 9.36 -17.96
CA ASN A 367 -6.38 8.65 -19.09
C ASN A 367 -5.95 9.62 -20.21
N GLU A 368 -6.76 10.64 -20.52
CA GLU A 368 -6.43 11.70 -21.48
C GLU A 368 -5.25 12.57 -21.04
N MET A 369 -5.12 12.84 -19.74
CA MET A 369 -3.95 13.55 -19.22
C MET A 369 -2.70 12.66 -19.24
N ALA A 370 -2.85 11.36 -18.97
CA ALA A 370 -1.76 10.41 -18.84
C ALA A 370 -1.09 10.02 -20.17
N PHE A 371 -1.85 9.94 -21.26
CA PHE A 371 -1.40 9.42 -22.55
C PHE A 371 -1.49 10.47 -23.65
#